data_AF-A0A1Y3W8G8-F1
#
_entry.id   AF-A0A1Y3W8G8-F1
#
_cell.length_a   1.000
_cell.length_b   1.000
_cell.length_c   1.000
_cell.angle_alpha   90.00
_cell.angle_beta   90.00
_cell.angle_gamma   90.00
#
_symmetry.space_group_name_H-M   'P 1'
#
loop_
_entity.id
_entity.type
_entity.pdbx_description
1 polymer ?
#
loop_
_entity_poly.entity_id
_entity_poly.type
_entity_poly.pdbx_seq_one_letter_code
_entity_poly.pdbx_strand_id
1 'polypeptide(L)' 'MIEINVDKYYSNRAYYPFIPGSVFDALEKAYLSGKETALVQKCDYETMVSNINASLCREQL' A
#
# COMPACT_ATOMS: atom_id res chain seq x y z
N MET A 1 4.82 0.69 -14.07
CA MET A 1 5.08 0.55 -12.62
C MET A 1 5.16 1.95 -12.01
N ILE A 2 4.89 2.08 -10.72
CA ILE A 2 4.98 3.34 -9.98
C ILE A 2 5.74 3.13 -8.68
N GLU A 3 6.28 4.20 -8.11
CA GLU A 3 6.95 4.18 -6.82
C GLU A 3 6.03 4.69 -5.72
N ILE A 4 5.97 3.95 -4.62
CA ILE A 4 5.17 4.30 -3.45
C ILE A 4 6.03 4.32 -2.20
N ASN A 5 5.72 5.20 -1.25
CA ASN A 5 6.50 5.38 -0.04
C ASN A 5 6.29 4.20 0.92
N VAL A 6 7.39 3.57 1.33
CA VAL A 6 7.36 2.40 2.22
C VAL A 6 6.85 2.79 3.60
N ASP A 7 7.35 3.88 4.18
CA ASP A 7 6.94 4.29 5.52
C ASP A 7 5.43 4.58 5.62
N LYS A 8 4.89 5.28 4.62
CA LYS A 8 3.48 5.65 4.56
C LYS A 8 2.54 4.43 4.56
N TYR A 9 2.88 3.38 3.81
CA TYR A 9 1.99 2.23 3.59
C TYR A 9 2.36 0.99 4.39
N TYR A 10 3.65 0.72 4.58
CA TYR A 10 4.16 -0.44 5.30
C TYR A 10 4.36 -0.19 6.79
N SER A 11 4.81 1.00 7.21
CA SER A 11 4.93 1.30 8.65
C SER A 11 3.55 1.50 9.31
N ASN A 12 2.53 1.88 8.53
CA ASN A 12 1.17 2.03 9.03
C ASN A 12 0.33 0.76 8.85
N ARG A 13 0.24 -0.04 9.91
CA ARG A 13 -0.54 -1.29 9.96
C ARG A 13 -2.04 -1.10 9.70
N ALA A 14 -2.57 0.12 9.86
CA ALA A 14 -3.97 0.40 9.55
C ALA A 14 -4.31 0.15 8.07
N TYR A 15 -3.31 0.23 7.17
CA TYR A 15 -3.52 -0.01 5.75
C TYR A 15 -3.44 -1.48 5.34
N TYR A 16 -2.89 -2.37 6.18
CA TYR A 16 -2.64 -3.77 5.80
C TYR A 16 -3.87 -4.51 5.27
N PRO A 17 -5.08 -4.35 5.84
CA PRO A 17 -6.28 -5.00 5.31
C PRO A 17 -6.66 -4.58 3.89
N PHE A 18 -6.16 -3.43 3.44
CA PHE A 18 -6.50 -2.82 2.15
C PHE A 18 -5.38 -2.94 1.11
N ILE A 19 -4.19 -3.37 1.54
CA ILE A 19 -3.02 -3.55 0.68
C ILE A 19 -3.11 -4.91 -0.03
N PRO A 20 -3.08 -4.96 -1.38
CA PRO A 20 -3.00 -6.21 -2.12
C PRO A 20 -1.71 -6.95 -1.80
N GLY A 21 -1.74 -8.29 -1.79
CA GLY A 21 -0.56 -9.10 -1.48
C GLY A 21 0.68 -8.75 -2.32
N SER A 22 0.51 -8.47 -3.61
CA SER A 22 1.60 -8.05 -4.51
C SER A 22 2.26 -6.72 -4.09
N VAL A 23 1.47 -5.78 -3.56
CA VAL A 23 1.96 -4.49 -3.07
C VAL A 23 2.64 -4.68 -1.72
N PHE A 24 2.06 -5.52 -0.86
CA PHE A 24 2.62 -5.84 0.45
C PHE A 24 4.01 -6.47 0.34
N ASP A 25 4.17 -7.46 -0.54
CA ASP A 25 5.45 -8.13 -0.80
C ASP A 25 6.51 -7.14 -1.32
N ALA A 26 6.13 -6.27 -2.26
CA ALA A 26 7.03 -5.24 -2.78
C ALA A 26 7.45 -4.22 -1.71
N LEU A 27 6.52 -3.82 -0.84
CA LEU A 27 6.76 -2.92 0.29
C LEU A 27 7.68 -3.58 1.33
N GLU A 28 7.42 -4.82 1.71
CA GLU A 28 8.25 -5.61 2.64
C GLU A 28 9.67 -5.76 2.10
N LYS A 29 9.81 -6.13 0.83
CA LYS A 29 11.13 -6.26 0.18
C LYS A 29 11.90 -4.94 0.15
N ALA A 30 11.21 -3.83 -0.11
CA ALA A 30 11.83 -2.50 -0.08
C ALA A 30 12.26 -2.12 1.34
N TYR A 31 11.41 -2.39 2.33
CA TYR A 31 11.72 -2.18 3.75
C TYR A 31 12.95 -2.96 4.20
N LEU A 32 12.99 -4.27 3.90
CA LEU A 32 14.13 -5.14 4.22
C LEU A 32 15.42 -4.74 3.49
N SER A 33 15.30 -4.09 2.33
CA SER A 33 16.43 -3.57 1.56
C SER A 33 16.88 -2.17 2.02
N GLY A 34 16.21 -1.56 3.01
CA GLY A 34 16.49 -0.20 3.46
C GLY A 34 16.12 0.88 2.45
N LYS A 35 15.16 0.61 1.56
CA LYS A 35 14.69 1.57 0.55
C LYS A 35 13.51 2.39 1.08
N GLU A 36 13.48 3.66 0.70
CA GLU A 36 12.39 4.59 1.05
C GLU A 36 11.13 4.36 0.19
N THR A 37 11.30 3.84 -1.03
CA THR A 37 10.22 3.58 -1.98
C THR A 37 10.20 2.13 -2.44
N ALA A 38 8.99 1.63 -2.71
CA ALA A 38 8.74 0.34 -3.35
C ALA A 38 8.20 0.55 -4.76
N LEU A 39 8.68 -0.25 -5.71
CA LEU A 39 8.19 -0.26 -7.08
C LEU A 39 7.04 -1.26 -7.20
N VAL A 40 5.85 -0.79 -7.57
CA VAL A 40 4.64 -1.61 -7.67
C VAL A 40 3.94 -1.42 -9.01
N GLN A 41 3.05 -2.35 -9.36
CA GLN A 41 2.19 -2.19 -10.53
C GLN A 41 1.16 -1.09 -10.28
N LYS A 42 0.88 -0.30 -11.31
CA LYS A 42 -0.07 0.82 -11.19
C LYS A 42 -1.48 0.31 -10.86
N CYS A 43 -1.93 -0.77 -11.50
CA CYS A 43 -3.23 -1.37 -11.24
C CYS A 43 -3.39 -1.78 -9.77
N ASP A 44 -2.39 -2.44 -9.19
CA ASP A 44 -2.42 -2.86 -7.79
C ASP A 44 -2.47 -1.67 -6.82
N TYR A 45 -1.75 -0.59 -7.14
CA TYR A 45 -1.83 0.65 -6.35
C TYR A 45 -3.23 1.30 -6.44
N GLU A 46 -3.81 1.37 -7.63
CA GLU A 46 -5.16 1.93 -7.82
C GLU A 46 -6.22 1.10 -7.07
N THR A 47 -6.07 -0.23 -7.04
CA THR A 47 -6.90 -1.12 -6.21
C THR A 47 -6.72 -0.83 -4.72
N MET A 48 -5.48 -0.70 -4.23
CA MET A 48 -5.20 -0.35 -2.84
C MET A 48 -5.87 0.96 -2.42
N VAL A 49 -5.69 2.02 -3.21
CA VAL A 49 -6.27 3.35 -2.92
C VAL A 49 -7.80 3.29 -2.95
N SER A 50 -8.38 2.56 -3.89
CA SER A 50 -9.83 2.37 -3.98
C SER A 50 -10.39 1.65 -2.75
N ASN A 51 -9.70 0.60 -2.27
CA ASN A 51 -10.09 -0.13 -1.06
C ASN A 51 -10.01 0.75 0.19
N ILE A 52 -8.94 1.55 0.32
CA ILE A 52 -8.76 2.49 1.43
C ILE A 52 -9.89 3.53 1.42
N ASN A 53 -10.16 4.16 0.27
CA ASN A 53 -11.21 5.16 0.14
C ASN A 53 -12.60 4.58 0.41
N ALA A 54 -12.88 3.36 -0.06
CA ALA A 54 -14.14 2.66 0.22
C ALA A 54 -14.31 2.30 1.71
N SER A 55 -13.21 2.12 2.46
CA SER A 55 -13.26 1.96 3.91
C SER A 55 -13.58 3.28 4.61
N LEU A 56 -12.88 4.35 4.26
CA LEU A 56 -13.10 5.68 4.83
C LEU A 56 -14.54 6.18 4.57
N CYS A 57 -15.12 5.82 3.42
CA CYS A 57 -16.49 6.16 3.07
C CYS A 57 -17.53 5.40 3.93
N ARG A 58 -17.20 4.21 4.44
CA ARG A 58 -18.10 3.40 5.29
C ARG A 58 -18.12 3.82 6.76
N GLU A 59 -17.11 4.53 7.24
CA GLU A 59 -17.04 5.03 8.62
C GLU A 59 -17.81 6.36 8.84
N GLN A 60 -18.48 6.89 7.81
CA GLN A 60 -19.28 8.12 7.89
C GLN A 60 -20.81 7.89 7.88
N LEU A 61 -21.28 6.64 8.10
CA LEU A 61 -22.70 6.27 8.10
C LEU A 61 -23.16 5.75 9.47
#